data_AF-A0A7C6WKH1-F1
#
_entry.id   AF-A0A7C6WKH1-F1
#
_cell.length_a   1.000
_cell.length_b   1.000
_cell.length_c   1.000
_cell.angle_alpha   90.00
_cell.angle_beta   90.00
_cell.angle_gamma   90.00
#
_symmetry.space_group_name_H-M   'P 1'
#
loop_
_entity.id
_entity.type
_entity.pdbx_description
1 polymer ?
#
loop_
_entity_poly.entity_id
_entity_poly.type
_entity_poly.pdbx_seq_one_letter_code
_entity_poly.pdbx_strand_id
1 'polypeptide(L)'
;MDLIQPWYIAQQKKNDLIISASPNFLIKEICERLEVEWMASPLNIETFQYDGLNNWGSEKVRRFYERYPEGIIESFYSDHLSDSPLAKIAMKAYLVKGEQIQAWPIKHLVEDKHYE
;
A
#
# COMPACT_ATOMS: atom_id res chain seq x y z
N MET A 1 6.37 -18.81 6.96
CA MET A 1 5.51 -17.63 7.16
C MET A 1 6.05 -16.69 8.24
N ASP A 2 7.17 -17.05 8.87
CA ASP A 2 7.74 -16.42 10.08
C ASP A 2 8.24 -14.97 9.91
N LEU A 3 8.17 -14.42 8.69
CA LEU A 3 8.53 -13.03 8.39
C LEU A 3 7.32 -12.10 8.24
N ILE A 4 6.10 -12.64 8.25
CA ILE A 4 4.87 -11.83 8.22
C ILE A 4 4.44 -11.54 9.65
N GLN A 5 4.13 -10.28 9.92
CA GLN A 5 3.76 -9.82 11.24
C GLN A 5 2.51 -10.54 11.75
N PRO A 6 2.51 -11.12 12.97
CA PRO A 6 1.38 -11.90 13.49
C PRO A 6 0.07 -11.11 13.53
N TRP A 7 0.14 -9.79 13.77
CA TRP A 7 -1.05 -8.93 13.81
C TRP A 7 -1.79 -8.89 12.48
N TYR A 8 -1.08 -8.98 11.34
CA TYR A 8 -1.71 -8.99 10.03
C TYR A 8 -2.43 -10.32 9.79
N ILE A 9 -1.74 -11.43 10.06
CA ILE A 9 -2.31 -12.78 9.90
C ILE A 9 -3.57 -12.96 10.75
N ALA A 10 -3.57 -12.42 11.98
CA ALA A 10 -4.71 -12.53 12.89
C ALA A 10 -5.98 -11.81 12.40
N GLN A 11 -5.87 -10.85 11.49
CA GLN A 11 -7.00 -10.03 11.01
C GLN A 11 -7.21 -10.08 9.48
N GLN A 12 -6.40 -10.86 8.76
CA GLN A 12 -6.41 -10.89 7.30
C GLN A 12 -7.82 -11.17 6.75
N LYS A 13 -8.25 -10.35 5.79
CA LYS A 13 -9.52 -10.53 5.08
C LYS A 13 -9.27 -10.94 3.63
N LYS A 14 -10.23 -11.67 3.05
CA LYS A 14 -10.16 -12.11 1.63
C LYS A 14 -10.11 -10.95 0.63
N ASN A 15 -10.58 -9.77 1.03
CA ASN A 15 -10.60 -8.57 0.20
C ASN A 15 -9.46 -7.60 0.55
N ASP A 16 -8.45 -8.05 1.30
CA ASP A 16 -7.25 -7.26 1.54
C ASP A 16 -6.49 -7.04 0.22
N LEU A 17 -5.78 -5.91 0.16
CA LEU A 17 -5.02 -5.48 -1.01
C LEU A 17 -3.66 -4.94 -0.56
N ILE A 18 -2.58 -5.56 -1.04
CA ILE A 18 -1.21 -5.07 -0.81
C ILE A 18 -0.85 -4.05 -1.90
N ILE A 19 -0.50 -2.81 -1.51
CA ILE A 19 -0.10 -1.75 -2.44
C ILE A 19 1.36 -1.33 -2.16
N SER A 20 2.29 -1.73 -3.02
CA SER A 20 3.73 -1.51 -2.82
C SER A 20 4.37 -0.69 -3.93
N ALA A 21 5.35 0.15 -3.58
CA ALA A 21 6.23 0.83 -4.53
C ALA A 21 7.34 -0.10 -5.08
N SER A 22 7.50 -1.30 -4.50
CA SER A 22 8.45 -2.29 -4.99
C SER A 22 8.05 -2.84 -6.37
N PRO A 23 9.02 -3.32 -7.16
CA PRO A 23 8.74 -4.04 -8.39
C PRO A 23 7.83 -5.26 -8.16
N ASN A 24 6.92 -5.52 -9.10
CA ASN A 24 5.97 -6.64 -9.01
C ASN A 24 6.62 -7.99 -8.72
N PHE A 25 7.73 -8.30 -9.40
CA PHE A 25 8.41 -9.59 -9.25
C PHE A 25 8.91 -9.85 -7.82
N LEU A 26 9.21 -8.80 -7.05
CA LEU A 26 9.74 -8.93 -5.69
C LEU A 26 8.67 -9.36 -4.69
N ILE A 27 7.43 -8.88 -4.85
CA ILE A 27 6.35 -9.13 -3.90
C ILE A 27 5.37 -10.21 -4.36
N LYS A 28 5.41 -10.59 -5.64
CA LYS A 28 4.47 -11.54 -6.24
C LYS A 28 4.38 -12.84 -5.45
N GLU A 29 5.53 -13.49 -5.21
CA GLU A 29 5.57 -14.80 -4.54
C GLU A 29 4.93 -14.77 -3.15
N ILE A 30 5.17 -13.71 -2.37
CA ILE A 30 4.60 -13.61 -1.02
C ILE A 30 3.10 -13.30 -1.06
N CYS A 31 2.64 -12.48 -2.01
CA CYS A 31 1.21 -12.19 -2.16
C CYS A 31 0.44 -13.43 -2.62
N GLU A 32 0.99 -14.22 -3.55
CA GLU A 32 0.42 -15.50 -3.99
C GLU A 32 0.32 -16.50 -2.84
N ARG A 33 1.36 -16.63 -2.01
CA ARG A 33 1.34 -17.51 -0.82
C ARG A 33 0.36 -17.07 0.25
N LEU A 34 0.10 -15.78 0.36
CA LEU A 34 -0.87 -15.21 1.29
C LEU A 34 -2.30 -15.21 0.74
N GLU A 35 -2.50 -15.59 -0.52
CA GLU A 35 -3.79 -15.53 -1.22
C GLU A 35 -4.45 -14.14 -1.11
N VAL A 36 -3.64 -13.09 -1.27
CA VAL A 36 -4.07 -11.69 -1.19
C VAL A 36 -3.83 -10.99 -2.52
N GLU A 37 -4.74 -10.12 -2.93
CA GLU A 37 -4.57 -9.28 -4.12
C GLU A 37 -3.46 -8.25 -3.92
N TRP A 38 -2.81 -7.81 -5.00
CA TRP A 38 -1.76 -6.79 -4.91
C TRP A 38 -1.68 -5.85 -6.12
N MET A 39 -1.08 -4.69 -5.87
CA MET A 39 -0.65 -3.70 -6.85
C MET A 39 0.79 -3.27 -6.55
N ALA A 40 1.62 -3.28 -7.58
CA ALA A 40 3.06 -3.03 -7.47
C ALA A 40 3.56 -2.09 -8.56
N SER A 41 4.84 -1.75 -8.53
CA SER A 41 5.47 -1.00 -9.61
C SER A 41 5.71 -1.88 -10.83
N PRO A 42 5.31 -1.43 -12.04
CA PRO A 42 5.56 -2.14 -13.28
C PRO A 42 7.04 -2.01 -13.64
N LEU A 43 7.80 -3.08 -13.47
CA LEU A 43 9.19 -3.19 -13.89
C LEU A 43 9.28 -4.26 -14.97
N ASN A 44 9.84 -3.91 -16.12
CA ASN A 44 10.24 -4.89 -17.11
C ASN A 44 11.50 -5.62 -16.61
N ILE A 45 11.36 -6.93 -16.36
CA ILE A 45 12.44 -7.75 -15.80
C ILE A 45 13.58 -8.03 -16.80
N GLU A 46 13.32 -7.90 -18.10
CA GLU A 46 14.33 -8.13 -19.15
C GLU A 46 15.23 -6.90 -19.32
N THR A 47 14.64 -5.70 -19.24
CA THR A 47 15.36 -4.43 -19.44
C THR A 47 15.77 -3.76 -18.14
N PHE A 48 15.23 -4.19 -17.00
CA PHE A 48 15.34 -3.54 -15.69
C PHE A 48 14.87 -2.07 -15.68
N GLN A 49 13.98 -1.71 -16.61
CA GLN A 49 13.39 -0.38 -16.70
C GLN A 49 11.96 -0.40 -16.18
N TYR A 50 11.55 0.70 -15.54
CA TYR A 50 10.15 0.89 -15.14
C TYR A 50 9.30 1.13 -16.38
N ASP A 51 8.21 0.38 -16.50
CA ASP A 51 7.22 0.53 -17.55
C ASP A 51 6.09 1.45 -17.05
N GLY A 52 6.41 2.74 -16.96
CA GLY A 52 5.53 3.78 -16.43
C GLY A 52 5.95 4.31 -15.05
N LEU A 53 4.99 4.90 -14.33
CA LEU A 53 5.26 5.56 -13.05
C LEU A 53 5.51 4.55 -11.92
N ASN A 54 6.29 4.97 -10.91
CA ASN A 54 6.44 4.20 -9.67
C ASN A 54 5.10 4.20 -8.90
N ASN A 55 4.72 3.08 -8.29
CA ASN A 55 3.51 2.96 -7.47
C ASN A 55 3.69 3.68 -6.12
N TRP A 56 3.78 5.01 -6.15
CA TRP A 56 4.20 5.84 -5.02
C TRP A 56 3.30 7.07 -4.86
N GLY A 57 3.04 7.47 -3.61
CA GLY A 57 2.25 8.66 -3.30
C GLY A 57 0.87 8.63 -3.96
N SER A 58 0.54 9.68 -4.72
CA SER A 58 -0.75 9.83 -5.41
C SER A 58 -0.97 8.79 -6.53
N GLU A 59 0.09 8.20 -7.09
CA GLU A 59 -0.05 7.15 -8.10
C GLU A 59 -0.68 5.89 -7.52
N LYS A 60 -0.42 5.59 -6.23
CA LYS A 60 -1.11 4.50 -5.51
C LYS A 60 -2.63 4.74 -5.48
N VAL A 61 -3.06 5.98 -5.26
CA VAL A 61 -4.47 6.38 -5.23
C VAL A 61 -5.08 6.27 -6.62
N ARG A 62 -4.40 6.77 -7.65
CA ARG A 62 -4.86 6.68 -9.05
C ARG A 62 -5.09 5.22 -9.44
N ARG A 63 -4.12 4.33 -9.19
CA ARG A 63 -4.23 2.89 -9.51
C ARG A 63 -5.31 2.18 -8.70
N PHE A 64 -5.46 2.54 -7.43
CA PHE A 64 -6.53 2.01 -6.60
C PHE A 64 -7.90 2.30 -7.22
N TYR A 65 -8.19 3.55 -7.57
CA TYR A 65 -9.48 3.90 -8.18
C TYR A 65 -9.61 3.45 -9.64
N GLU A 66 -8.50 3.32 -10.38
CA GLU A 66 -8.52 2.71 -11.72
C GLU A 66 -9.00 1.25 -11.66
N ARG A 67 -8.55 0.50 -10.64
CA ARG A 67 -8.95 -0.90 -10.44
C ARG A 67 -10.28 -1.05 -9.70
N TYR A 68 -10.57 -0.14 -8.78
CA TYR A 68 -11.76 -0.13 -7.92
C TYR A 68 -12.41 1.26 -7.93
N PRO A 69 -13.18 1.63 -8.97
CA PRO A 69 -13.71 2.99 -9.13
C PRO A 69 -14.51 3.53 -7.94
N GLU A 70 -15.22 2.65 -7.23
CA GLU A 70 -16.00 2.98 -6.02
C GLU A 70 -15.41 2.31 -4.76
N GLY A 71 -14.13 1.97 -4.80
CA GLY A 71 -13.44 1.27 -3.73
C GLY A 71 -13.43 2.08 -2.43
N ILE A 72 -13.75 1.42 -1.32
CA ILE A 72 -13.69 1.99 0.03
C ILE A 72 -12.58 1.29 0.79
N ILE A 73 -11.65 2.08 1.34
CA ILE A 73 -10.58 1.57 2.21
C ILE A 73 -11.07 1.67 3.66
N GLU A 74 -11.52 0.56 4.23
CA GLU A 74 -12.00 0.50 5.63
C GLU A 74 -10.86 0.79 6.62
N SER A 75 -9.72 0.13 6.42
CA SER A 75 -8.52 0.27 7.25
C SER A 75 -7.28 0.27 6.37
N PHE A 76 -6.44 1.28 6.54
CA PHE A 76 -5.16 1.43 5.84
C PHE A 76 -3.99 1.25 6.81
N TYR A 77 -2.98 0.48 6.40
CA TYR A 77 -1.77 0.22 7.18
C TYR A 77 -0.55 0.49 6.30
N SER A 78 0.38 1.31 6.80
CA SER A 78 1.68 1.50 6.16
C SER A 78 2.73 1.87 7.21
N ASP A 79 3.98 1.54 6.94
CA ASP A 79 5.13 1.94 7.74
C ASP A 79 5.72 3.28 7.29
N HIS A 80 5.28 3.81 6.14
CA HIS A 80 5.91 4.96 5.51
C HIS A 80 4.92 6.10 5.21
N LEU A 81 5.30 7.33 5.62
CA LEU A 81 4.45 8.52 5.49
C LEU A 81 4.23 8.98 4.05
N SER A 82 5.02 8.52 3.08
CA SER A 82 4.75 8.78 1.66
C SER A 82 3.40 8.24 1.19
N ASP A 83 2.84 7.26 1.91
CA ASP A 83 1.54 6.69 1.60
C ASP A 83 0.37 7.47 2.21
N SER A 84 0.64 8.67 2.77
CA SER A 84 -0.41 9.57 3.25
C SER A 84 -1.54 9.82 2.26
N PRO A 85 -1.34 9.84 0.93
CA PRO A 85 -2.45 9.93 -0.02
C PRO A 85 -3.47 8.78 0.11
N LEU A 86 -3.04 7.54 0.35
CA LEU A 86 -3.96 6.43 0.65
C LEU A 86 -4.57 6.56 2.05
N ALA A 87 -3.78 6.99 3.03
CA ALA A 87 -4.29 7.22 4.39
C ALA A 87 -5.41 8.26 4.43
N LYS A 88 -5.31 9.32 3.61
CA LYS A 88 -6.31 10.40 3.50
C LYS A 88 -7.68 9.93 3.01
N ILE A 89 -7.72 8.91 2.14
CA ILE A 89 -8.97 8.39 1.56
C ILE A 89 -9.54 7.18 2.32
N ALA A 90 -8.83 6.70 3.35
CA ALA A 90 -9.26 5.57 4.17
C ALA A 90 -10.15 6.03 5.34
N MET A 91 -11.10 5.18 5.75
CA MET A 91 -11.95 5.44 6.92
C MET A 91 -11.14 5.41 8.22
N LYS A 92 -10.15 4.51 8.30
CA LYS A 92 -9.18 4.40 9.39
C LYS A 92 -7.80 4.22 8.79
N ALA A 93 -6.79 4.90 9.34
CA ALA A 93 -5.42 4.78 8.89
C ALA A 93 -4.47 4.58 10.07
N TYR A 94 -3.47 3.72 9.87
CA TYR A 94 -2.55 3.27 10.89
C TYR A 94 -1.11 3.32 10.41
N LEU A 95 -0.24 3.94 11.21
CA LEU A 95 1.20 3.91 11.03
C LEU A 95 1.76 2.70 11.77
N VAL A 96 2.45 1.83 11.05
CA VAL A 96 3.02 0.58 11.57
C VAL A 96 4.53 0.75 11.81
N LYS A 97 5.01 0.38 13.00
CA LYS A 97 6.44 0.32 13.32
C LYS A 97 6.76 -1.01 14.00
N GLY A 98 7.20 -1.98 13.20
CA GLY A 98 7.34 -3.37 13.66
C GLY A 98 5.99 -3.93 14.10
N GLU A 99 5.88 -4.27 15.38
CA GLU A 99 4.63 -4.78 15.99
C GLU A 99 3.70 -3.66 16.51
N GLN A 100 4.15 -2.40 16.48
CA GLN A 100 3.37 -1.28 16.99
C GLN A 100 2.47 -0.71 15.91
N ILE A 101 1.16 -0.66 16.19
CA ILE A 101 0.15 -0.06 15.32
C ILE A 101 -0.37 1.19 16.02
N GLN A 102 -0.17 2.35 15.40
CA GLN A 102 -0.59 3.65 15.94
C GLN A 102 -1.53 4.33 14.96
N ALA A 103 -2.43 5.19 15.44
CA ALA A 103 -3.25 6.02 14.56
C ALA A 103 -2.37 6.91 13.66
N TRP A 104 -2.76 7.08 12.40
CA TRP A 104 -2.01 7.92 11.46
C TRP A 104 -1.86 9.35 12.00
N PRO A 105 -0.68 10.00 11.90
CA PRO A 105 -0.51 11.34 12.45
C PRO A 105 -1.33 12.37 11.68
N ILE A 106 -2.17 13.14 12.40
CA ILE A 106 -3.11 14.12 11.83
C ILE A 106 -2.42 15.10 10.88
N LYS A 107 -1.22 15.58 11.20
CA LYS A 107 -0.47 16.55 10.36
C LYS A 107 -0.31 16.10 8.90
N HIS A 108 -0.27 14.79 8.65
CA HIS A 108 -0.14 14.22 7.31
C HIS A 108 -1.47 13.99 6.59
N LEU A 109 -2.59 14.25 7.27
CA LEU A 109 -3.93 14.24 6.68
C LEU A 109 -4.38 15.64 6.25
N VAL A 110 -3.83 16.69 6.87
CA VAL A 110 -4.25 18.09 6.63
C VAL A 110 -3.34 18.86 5.66
N GLU A 111 -2.12 18.38 5.39
CA GLU A 111 -1.21 19.08 4.47
C GLU A 111 -1.46 18.68 3.01
N ASP A 112 -2.15 19.55 2.28
CA ASP A 112 -1.93 19.78 0.85
C ASP A 112 -0.81 20.82 0.73
N LYS A 113 0.43 20.38 0.91
CA LYS A 113 1.57 21.22 0.55
C LYS A 113 2.24 20.61 -0.67
N HIS A 114 2.03 21.29 -1.79
CA HIS A 114 2.89 21.25 -2.96
C HIS A 114 4.35 21.18 -2.51
N TYR A 115 5.00 20.06 -2.78
CA TYR A 115 6.44 20.02 -2.87
C TYR A 115 6.76 20.10 -4.36
N GLU A 116 7.29 21.25 -4.77
CA GLU A 116 8.00 21.44 -6.05
C GLU A 116 9.21 20.52 -6.14
#